data_AF-A0A165HM18-F1
#
_entry.id   AF-A0A165HM18-F1
#
_cell.length_a   1.000
_cell.length_b   1.000
_cell.length_c   1.000
_cell.angle_alpha   90.00
_cell.angle_beta   90.00
_cell.angle_gamma   90.00
#
_symmetry.space_group_name_H-M   'P 1'
#
loop_
_entity.id
_entity.type
_entity.pdbx_description
1 polymer ?
#
loop_
_entity_poly.entity_id
_entity_poly.type
_entity_poly.pdbx_seq_one_letter_code
_entity_poly.pdbx_strand_id
1 'polypeptide(L)'
;MVQERLNDAAIALYRILRQANVKSGIFGGYAIAVLGGLRQSKDIDCIASISKAQIISLLDGKDGFAAIPQSRQDYVAFLWSDKPDRSNAVLVEIFCEQFAGSQYTMRDIQASLRTVNGQRLGTGLASVLDPFYLFKGKLRAAATRAKYHDSFDLRWLGDQKGSFSLSPLPKVVSLELPLERSF
;
A
#
# COMPACT_ATOMS: atom_id res chain seq x y z
N MET A 1 -3.43 -10.10 -17.14
CA MET A 1 -2.13 -10.40 -16.49
C MET A 1 -2.23 -10.15 -14.98
N VAL A 2 -1.36 -10.71 -14.14
CA VAL A 2 -1.41 -10.51 -12.66
C VAL A 2 -1.36 -9.01 -12.28
N GLN A 3 -0.57 -8.20 -12.99
CA GLN A 3 -0.47 -6.75 -12.75
C GLN A 3 -1.78 -6.00 -13.01
N GLU A 4 -2.47 -6.30 -14.11
CA GLU A 4 -3.75 -5.65 -14.45
C GLU A 4 -4.84 -6.00 -13.41
N ARG A 5 -4.77 -7.20 -12.85
CA ARG A 5 -5.66 -7.62 -11.77
C ARG A 5 -5.39 -6.86 -10.47
N LEU A 6 -4.12 -6.69 -10.12
CA LEU A 6 -3.70 -5.83 -9.01
C LEU A 6 -4.14 -4.37 -9.23
N ASN A 7 -4.07 -3.89 -10.48
CA ASN A 7 -4.54 -2.56 -10.84
C ASN A 7 -6.05 -2.41 -10.64
N ASP A 8 -6.87 -3.42 -10.97
CA ASP A 8 -8.31 -3.35 -10.66
C ASP A 8 -8.56 -3.21 -9.15
N ALA A 9 -7.87 -4.01 -8.32
CA ALA A 9 -7.99 -3.91 -6.87
C ALA A 9 -7.56 -2.53 -6.35
N ALA A 10 -6.47 -1.97 -6.87
CA ALA A 10 -5.98 -0.63 -6.52
C ALA A 10 -6.95 0.48 -6.94
N ILE A 11 -7.58 0.37 -8.11
CA ILE A 11 -8.60 1.30 -8.60
C ILE A 11 -9.83 1.25 -7.68
N ALA A 12 -10.33 0.05 -7.37
CA ALA A 12 -11.47 -0.12 -6.47
C ALA A 12 -11.18 0.47 -5.08
N LEU A 13 -10.00 0.15 -4.52
CA LEU A 13 -9.56 0.67 -3.24
C LEU A 13 -9.48 2.21 -3.24
N TYR A 14 -8.87 2.80 -4.26
CA TYR A 14 -8.76 4.25 -4.37
C TYR A 14 -10.13 4.93 -4.43
N ARG A 15 -11.07 4.39 -5.22
CA ARG A 15 -12.42 4.96 -5.34
C ARG A 15 -13.13 5.02 -3.99
N ILE A 16 -13.17 3.91 -3.26
CA ILE A 16 -13.88 3.82 -1.98
C ILE A 16 -13.24 4.72 -0.92
N LEU A 17 -11.91 4.66 -0.77
CA LEU A 17 -11.19 5.49 0.21
C LEU A 17 -11.31 6.97 -0.11
N ARG A 18 -11.24 7.35 -1.40
CA ARG A 18 -11.40 8.74 -1.82
C ARG A 18 -12.80 9.27 -1.54
N GLN A 19 -13.84 8.46 -1.78
CA GLN A 19 -15.24 8.81 -1.49
C GLN A 19 -15.49 8.98 0.01
N ALA A 20 -14.84 8.15 0.84
CA ALA A 20 -14.91 8.26 2.30
C ALA A 20 -13.97 9.35 2.89
N ASN A 21 -13.28 10.13 2.05
CA ASN A 21 -12.26 11.11 2.45
C ASN A 21 -11.16 10.52 3.36
N VAL A 22 -10.81 9.25 3.14
CA VAL A 22 -9.73 8.56 3.86
C VAL A 22 -8.42 8.82 3.15
N LYS A 23 -7.47 9.45 3.85
CA LYS A 23 -6.10 9.60 3.34
C LYS A 23 -5.41 8.25 3.30
N SER A 24 -4.87 7.87 2.14
CA SER A 24 -4.18 6.59 1.97
C SER A 24 -3.08 6.64 0.92
N GLY A 25 -2.21 5.62 0.95
CA GLY A 25 -1.26 5.38 -0.12
C GLY A 25 -0.76 3.95 -0.15
N ILE A 26 -0.66 3.40 -1.35
CA ILE A 26 -0.15 2.08 -1.64
C ILE A 26 1.38 2.12 -1.59
N PHE A 27 1.97 1.12 -0.95
CA PHE A 27 3.40 0.92 -0.84
C PHE A 27 3.78 -0.50 -1.27
N GLY A 28 4.98 -0.97 -0.88
CA GLY A 28 5.39 -2.34 -1.14
C GLY A 28 5.77 -2.60 -2.59
N GLY A 29 5.65 -3.86 -3.02
CA GLY A 29 6.10 -4.30 -4.35
C GLY A 29 5.28 -3.68 -5.49
N TYR A 30 3.97 -3.63 -5.33
CA TYR A 30 3.06 -3.04 -6.31
C TYR A 30 3.39 -1.57 -6.60
N ALA A 31 3.67 -0.78 -5.55
CA ALA A 31 4.05 0.62 -5.71
C ALA A 31 5.30 0.80 -6.58
N ILE A 32 6.33 -0.03 -6.39
CA ILE A 32 7.54 0.00 -7.21
C ILE A 32 7.21 -0.32 -8.68
N ALA A 33 6.36 -1.32 -8.92
CA ALA A 33 5.94 -1.71 -10.27
C ALA A 33 5.21 -0.57 -10.99
N VAL A 34 4.24 0.07 -10.31
CA VAL A 34 3.47 1.20 -10.86
C VAL A 34 4.36 2.42 -11.16
N LEU A 35 5.43 2.62 -10.38
CA LEU A 35 6.38 3.71 -10.62
C LEU A 35 7.42 3.39 -11.72
N GLY A 36 7.32 2.24 -12.39
CA GLY A 36 8.17 1.85 -13.51
C GLY A 36 9.36 0.96 -13.14
N GLY A 37 9.42 0.46 -11.89
CA GLY A 37 10.42 -0.53 -11.50
C GLY A 37 10.11 -1.93 -12.05
N LEU A 38 11.14 -2.75 -12.23
CA LEU A 38 11.02 -4.15 -12.72
C LEU A 38 10.50 -5.11 -11.62
N ARG A 39 9.56 -4.66 -10.81
CA ARG A 39 9.02 -5.38 -9.66
C ARG A 39 7.75 -6.11 -10.06
N GLN A 40 7.62 -7.37 -9.62
CA GLN A 40 6.34 -8.08 -9.61
C GLN A 40 5.83 -8.17 -8.17
N SER A 41 4.52 -7.98 -8.00
CA SER A 41 3.80 -8.16 -6.73
C SER A 41 2.73 -9.22 -6.88
N LYS A 42 2.26 -9.76 -5.75
CA LYS A 42 1.13 -10.70 -5.70
C LYS A 42 -0.07 -10.12 -4.93
N ASP A 43 0.15 -8.96 -4.33
CA ASP A 43 -0.66 -8.31 -3.31
C ASP A 43 -0.54 -6.78 -3.42
N ILE A 44 -1.47 -6.09 -2.77
CA ILE A 44 -1.47 -4.64 -2.56
C ILE A 44 -1.21 -4.36 -1.09
N ASP A 45 -0.12 -3.67 -0.77
CA ASP A 45 0.14 -3.12 0.56
C ASP A 45 -0.34 -1.66 0.62
N CYS A 46 -1.25 -1.30 1.52
CA CYS A 46 -1.77 0.06 1.65
C CYS A 46 -1.71 0.54 3.09
N ILE A 47 -1.35 1.80 3.32
CA ILE A 47 -1.53 2.46 4.61
C ILE A 47 -2.66 3.47 4.50
N ALA A 48 -3.53 3.53 5.52
CA ALA A 48 -4.71 4.39 5.52
C ALA A 48 -4.96 5.07 6.88
N SER A 49 -5.37 6.33 6.84
CA SER A 49 -5.71 7.17 8.00
C SER A 49 -7.11 6.87 8.50
N ILE A 50 -7.27 5.68 9.05
CA ILE A 50 -8.56 5.09 9.46
C ILE A 50 -8.31 4.01 10.51
N SER A 51 -9.31 3.69 11.33
CA SER A 51 -9.26 2.54 12.24
C SER A 51 -9.72 1.24 11.58
N LYS A 52 -9.31 0.10 12.15
CA LYS A 52 -9.69 -1.24 11.66
C LYS A 52 -11.21 -1.43 11.56
N ALA A 53 -11.96 -1.00 12.57
CA ALA A 53 -13.42 -1.15 12.57
C ALA A 53 -14.07 -0.34 11.42
N GLN A 54 -13.60 0.89 11.20
CA GLN A 54 -14.12 1.74 10.14
C GLN A 54 -13.77 1.20 8.74
N ILE A 55 -12.55 0.71 8.52
CA ILE A 55 -12.16 0.16 7.21
C ILE A 55 -12.88 -1.14 6.88
N ILE A 56 -13.14 -2.01 7.88
CA ILE A 56 -13.98 -3.20 7.71
C ILE A 56 -15.40 -2.77 7.33
N SER A 57 -16.00 -1.83 8.07
CA SER A 57 -17.34 -1.32 7.74
C SER A 57 -17.42 -0.68 6.35
N LEU A 58 -16.31 -0.11 5.86
CA LEU A 58 -16.24 0.57 4.58
C LEU A 58 -16.08 -0.39 3.39
N LEU A 59 -15.33 -1.49 3.56
CA LEU A 59 -14.96 -2.39 2.48
C LEU A 59 -15.65 -3.76 2.52
N ASP A 60 -15.91 -4.33 3.68
CA ASP A 60 -16.36 -5.72 3.76
C ASP A 60 -17.73 -5.91 3.08
N GLY A 61 -17.79 -6.86 2.14
CA GLY A 61 -18.96 -7.13 1.32
C GLY A 61 -19.24 -6.09 0.22
N LYS A 62 -18.33 -5.15 -0.05
CA LYS A 62 -18.54 -4.04 -1.01
C LYS A 62 -17.51 -4.08 -2.14
N ASP A 63 -17.95 -3.79 -3.37
CA ASP A 63 -17.09 -3.63 -4.55
C ASP A 63 -16.03 -4.74 -4.75
N GLY A 64 -16.39 -5.97 -4.40
CA GLY A 64 -15.55 -7.16 -4.53
C GLY A 64 -14.65 -7.48 -3.34
N PHE A 65 -14.60 -6.63 -2.31
CA PHE A 65 -13.84 -6.87 -1.10
C PHE A 65 -14.58 -7.83 -0.14
N ALA A 66 -13.83 -8.76 0.46
CA ALA A 66 -14.26 -9.41 1.70
C ALA A 66 -13.10 -9.47 2.69
N ALA A 67 -13.39 -9.12 3.94
CA ALA A 67 -12.44 -9.11 5.02
C ALA A 67 -12.02 -10.54 5.37
N ILE A 68 -10.73 -10.71 5.66
CA ILE A 68 -10.21 -11.93 6.24
C ILE A 68 -10.08 -11.67 7.76
N PRO A 69 -10.69 -12.47 8.65
CA PRO A 69 -10.66 -12.24 10.09
C PRO A 69 -9.25 -12.29 10.68
N GLN A 70 -8.80 -11.22 11.36
CA GLN A 70 -7.47 -11.12 12.00
C GLN A 70 -7.55 -10.53 13.41
N SER A 71 -6.56 -10.81 14.27
CA SER A 71 -6.49 -10.30 15.64
C SER A 71 -5.84 -8.91 15.77
N ARG A 72 -4.82 -8.61 14.94
CA ARG A 72 -4.08 -7.34 14.96
C ARG A 72 -4.97 -6.12 14.75
N GLN A 73 -4.77 -5.04 15.50
CA GLN A 73 -5.60 -3.82 15.44
C GLN A 73 -5.12 -2.79 14.41
N ASP A 74 -3.85 -2.83 14.06
CA ASP A 74 -3.19 -1.95 13.09
C ASP A 74 -3.27 -2.50 11.66
N TYR A 75 -3.97 -3.61 11.45
CA TYR A 75 -3.92 -4.39 10.22
C TYR A 75 -5.25 -5.08 9.92
N VAL A 76 -5.62 -5.06 8.64
CA VAL A 76 -6.70 -5.87 8.08
C VAL A 76 -6.30 -6.35 6.69
N ALA A 77 -6.67 -7.58 6.36
CA ALA A 77 -6.53 -8.13 5.03
C ALA A 77 -7.90 -8.28 4.39
N PHE A 78 -7.97 -8.04 3.09
CA PHE A 78 -9.13 -8.30 2.25
C PHE A 78 -8.73 -9.15 1.05
N LEU A 79 -9.65 -9.99 0.62
CA LEU A 79 -9.63 -10.54 -0.74
C LEU A 79 -10.49 -9.64 -1.63
N TRP A 80 -9.92 -9.15 -2.73
CA TRP A 80 -10.65 -8.44 -3.77
C TRP A 80 -10.88 -9.33 -5.00
N SER A 81 -12.11 -9.43 -5.48
CA SER A 81 -12.43 -10.05 -6.77
C SER A 81 -13.69 -9.44 -7.37
N ASP A 82 -13.69 -9.20 -8.69
CA ASP A 82 -14.89 -8.83 -9.46
C ASP A 82 -15.81 -10.03 -9.81
N LYS A 83 -15.41 -11.26 -9.47
CA LYS A 83 -16.15 -12.46 -9.84
C LYS A 83 -17.01 -12.99 -8.69
N PRO A 84 -18.23 -13.49 -8.96
CA PRO A 84 -19.10 -14.08 -7.94
C PRO A 84 -18.47 -15.29 -7.22
N ASP A 85 -17.72 -16.12 -7.96
CA ASP A 85 -17.01 -17.30 -7.42
C ASP A 85 -15.70 -16.94 -6.69
N ARG A 86 -15.34 -15.65 -6.68
CA ARG A 86 -14.11 -15.09 -6.12
C ARG A 86 -12.82 -15.69 -6.70
N SER A 87 -12.87 -16.34 -7.86
CA SER A 87 -11.66 -16.89 -8.49
C SER A 87 -10.68 -15.76 -8.85
N ASN A 88 -9.37 -16.05 -8.78
CA ASN A 88 -8.30 -15.07 -9.00
C ASN A 88 -8.42 -13.80 -8.13
N ALA A 89 -8.83 -13.98 -6.86
CA ALA A 89 -8.83 -12.90 -5.90
C ALA A 89 -7.41 -12.38 -5.62
N VAL A 90 -7.31 -11.09 -5.41
CA VAL A 90 -6.08 -10.39 -5.03
C VAL A 90 -6.11 -10.13 -3.53
N LEU A 91 -4.97 -10.35 -2.87
CA LEU A 91 -4.79 -9.95 -1.49
C LEU A 91 -4.55 -8.44 -1.40
N VAL A 92 -5.34 -7.76 -0.58
CA VAL A 92 -5.20 -6.34 -0.27
C VAL A 92 -5.00 -6.20 1.24
N GLU A 93 -3.81 -5.78 1.62
CA GLU A 93 -3.41 -5.58 3.00
C GLU A 93 -3.48 -4.09 3.34
N ILE A 94 -4.23 -3.74 4.39
CA ILE A 94 -4.40 -2.35 4.83
C ILE A 94 -3.88 -2.19 6.25
N PHE A 95 -2.85 -1.36 6.39
CA PHE A 95 -2.28 -0.93 7.65
C PHE A 95 -3.01 0.32 8.13
N CYS A 96 -3.70 0.19 9.26
CA CYS A 96 -4.53 1.23 9.86
C CYS A 96 -3.67 2.14 10.75
N GLU A 97 -3.68 3.44 10.48
CA GLU A 97 -2.99 4.44 11.32
C GLU A 97 -3.63 4.53 12.73
N GLN A 98 -4.96 4.38 12.82
CA GLN A 98 -5.71 4.68 14.04
C GLN A 98 -5.99 3.41 14.84
N PHE A 99 -5.22 3.21 15.91
CA PHE A 99 -5.41 2.13 16.88
C PHE A 99 -4.88 2.57 18.25
N ALA A 100 -5.29 1.86 19.30
CA ALA A 100 -4.84 2.17 20.66
C ALA A 100 -3.30 2.04 20.76
N GLY A 101 -2.63 3.11 21.20
CA GLY A 101 -1.17 3.17 21.30
C GLY A 101 -0.45 3.55 19.99
N SER A 102 -1.15 3.97 18.94
CA SER A 102 -0.48 4.46 17.73
C SER A 102 0.31 5.74 18.03
N GLN A 103 1.56 5.78 17.53
CA GLN A 103 2.50 6.88 17.77
C GLN A 103 2.76 7.72 16.52
N TYR A 104 2.39 7.21 15.34
CA TYR A 104 2.70 7.79 14.04
C TYR A 104 1.44 8.24 13.33
N THR A 105 1.56 9.31 12.53
CA THR A 105 0.44 9.86 11.78
C THR A 105 0.72 9.95 10.28
N MET A 106 -0.33 9.81 9.48
CA MET A 106 -0.36 10.04 8.05
C MET A 106 -0.46 11.52 7.65
N ARG A 107 -0.59 12.46 8.59
CA ARG A 107 -0.84 13.89 8.32
C ARG A 107 0.08 14.48 7.24
N ASP A 108 1.38 14.21 7.32
CA ASP A 108 2.40 14.79 6.42
C ASP A 108 2.91 13.81 5.36
N ILE A 109 2.34 12.60 5.30
CA ILE A 109 2.69 11.60 4.29
C ILE A 109 2.06 11.99 2.96
N GLN A 110 2.88 12.06 1.90
CA GLN A 110 2.42 12.38 0.55
C GLN A 110 2.23 11.11 -0.27
N ALA A 111 1.17 11.10 -1.07
CA ALA A 111 0.90 10.08 -2.06
C ALA A 111 0.65 10.74 -3.42
N SER A 112 1.18 10.13 -4.47
CA SER A 112 0.97 10.52 -5.85
C SER A 112 -0.14 9.69 -6.48
N LEU A 113 -1.01 10.34 -7.24
CA LEU A 113 -1.97 9.64 -8.08
C LEU A 113 -1.28 9.12 -9.34
N ARG A 114 -1.48 7.83 -9.62
CA ARG A 114 -0.94 7.16 -10.81
C ARG A 114 -2.08 6.59 -11.62
N THR A 115 -2.08 6.89 -12.91
CA THR A 115 -3.00 6.28 -13.87
C THR A 115 -2.52 4.86 -14.14
N VAL A 116 -3.39 3.88 -13.91
CA VAL A 116 -3.11 2.45 -14.12
C VAL A 116 -4.22 1.83 -14.96
N ASN A 117 -3.87 0.78 -15.70
CA ASN A 117 -4.82 0.03 -16.52
C ASN A 117 -5.16 -1.29 -15.84
N GLY A 118 -6.41 -1.40 -15.40
CA GLY A 118 -7.00 -2.61 -14.85
C GLY A 118 -7.52 -3.54 -15.94
N GLN A 119 -7.63 -4.83 -15.62
CA GLN A 119 -8.15 -5.84 -16.55
C GLN A 119 -9.67 -5.68 -16.74
N ARG A 120 -10.41 -5.40 -15.66
CA ARG A 120 -11.88 -5.30 -15.66
C ARG A 120 -12.38 -3.86 -15.57
N LEU A 121 -11.77 -3.05 -14.71
CA LEU A 121 -12.18 -1.69 -14.41
C LEU A 121 -11.60 -0.66 -15.40
N GLY A 122 -10.79 -1.11 -16.36
CA GLY A 122 -10.16 -0.28 -17.38
C GLY A 122 -9.17 0.69 -16.77
N THR A 123 -9.02 1.87 -17.38
CA THR A 123 -8.13 2.92 -16.86
C THR A 123 -8.71 3.58 -15.62
N GLY A 124 -7.91 3.68 -14.56
CA GLY A 124 -8.29 4.35 -13.32
C GLY A 124 -7.09 4.90 -12.57
N LEU A 125 -7.35 5.43 -11.37
CA LEU A 125 -6.32 6.01 -10.51
C LEU A 125 -6.00 5.07 -9.36
N ALA A 126 -4.71 5.00 -9.01
CA ALA A 126 -4.21 4.41 -7.78
C ALA A 126 -3.44 5.47 -6.99
N SER A 127 -3.64 5.53 -5.66
CA SER A 127 -2.87 6.38 -4.76
C SER A 127 -1.62 5.63 -4.31
N VAL A 128 -0.43 6.07 -4.70
CA VAL A 128 0.86 5.41 -4.40
C VAL A 128 1.70 6.34 -3.54
N LEU A 129 2.32 5.84 -2.47
CA LEU A 129 3.20 6.66 -1.63
C LEU A 129 4.35 7.26 -2.44
N ASP A 130 4.76 8.47 -2.06
CA ASP A 130 5.91 9.12 -2.66
C ASP A 130 7.18 8.23 -2.57
N PRO A 131 8.02 8.17 -3.62
CA PRO A 131 9.23 7.34 -3.64
C PRO A 131 10.14 7.50 -2.42
N PHE A 132 10.16 8.67 -1.79
CA PHE A 132 10.92 8.89 -0.56
C PHE A 132 10.45 7.99 0.59
N TYR A 133 9.14 7.82 0.78
CA TYR A 133 8.58 6.95 1.81
C TYR A 133 8.77 5.47 1.46
N LEU A 134 8.66 5.11 0.18
CA LEU A 134 8.99 3.76 -0.29
C LEU A 134 10.44 3.39 0.02
N PHE A 135 11.37 4.33 -0.22
CA PHE A 135 12.79 4.14 0.09
C PHE A 135 13.01 3.91 1.59
N LYS A 136 12.39 4.72 2.46
CA LYS A 136 12.47 4.52 3.91
C LYS A 136 11.93 3.15 4.34
N GLY A 137 10.77 2.77 3.84
CA GLY A 137 10.16 1.46 4.12
C GLY A 137 11.05 0.30 3.68
N LYS A 138 11.63 0.39 2.47
CA LYS A 138 12.54 -0.63 1.93
C LYS A 138 13.87 -0.68 2.68
N LEU A 139 14.40 0.45 3.14
CA LEU A 139 15.62 0.50 3.94
C LEU A 139 15.41 -0.24 5.27
N ARG A 140 14.29 0.03 5.94
CA ARG A 140 13.91 -0.67 7.17
C ARG A 140 13.68 -2.16 6.93
N ALA A 141 13.02 -2.53 5.84
CA ALA A 141 12.82 -3.92 5.46
C ALA A 141 14.16 -4.62 5.23
N ALA A 142 15.05 -4.06 4.42
CA ALA A 142 16.38 -4.62 4.15
C ALA A 142 17.19 -4.84 5.45
N ALA A 143 17.17 -3.86 6.35
CA ALA A 143 17.87 -3.93 7.63
C ALA A 143 17.32 -5.03 8.57
N THR A 144 16.06 -5.39 8.42
CA THR A 144 15.45 -6.42 9.26
C THR A 144 15.53 -7.79 8.59
N ARG A 145 14.95 -7.96 7.39
CA ARG A 145 14.67 -9.28 6.78
C ARG A 145 15.65 -9.72 5.69
N ALA A 146 16.60 -8.88 5.28
CA ALA A 146 17.66 -9.20 4.32
C ALA A 146 17.19 -9.93 3.03
N LYS A 147 16.01 -9.59 2.48
CA LYS A 147 15.51 -10.20 1.23
C LYS A 147 16.14 -9.50 0.02
N TYR A 148 16.54 -10.30 -0.98
CA TYR A 148 17.11 -9.81 -2.26
C TYR A 148 16.29 -8.70 -2.91
N HIS A 149 14.97 -8.83 -2.91
CA HIS A 149 14.10 -7.82 -3.51
C HIS A 149 14.19 -6.45 -2.83
N ASP A 150 14.51 -6.39 -1.54
CA ASP A 150 14.63 -5.10 -0.85
C ASP A 150 15.88 -4.33 -1.32
N SER A 151 17.00 -5.02 -1.60
CA SER A 151 18.20 -4.36 -2.15
C SER A 151 18.02 -3.90 -3.59
N PHE A 152 17.30 -4.67 -4.41
CA PHE A 152 16.94 -4.27 -5.78
C PHE A 152 16.03 -3.06 -5.81
N ASP A 153 14.98 -3.07 -4.99
CA ASP A 153 14.06 -1.94 -4.88
C ASP A 153 14.78 -0.70 -4.33
N LEU A 154 15.68 -0.85 -3.36
CA LEU A 154 16.50 0.26 -2.84
C LEU A 154 17.42 0.86 -3.89
N ARG A 155 18.09 0.01 -4.68
CA ARG A 155 18.96 0.48 -5.77
C ARG A 155 18.14 1.24 -6.80
N TRP A 156 17.03 0.66 -7.25
CA TRP A 156 16.15 1.31 -8.22
C TRP A 156 15.60 2.64 -7.70
N LEU A 157 15.09 2.68 -6.46
CA LEU A 157 14.62 3.93 -5.83
C LEU A 157 15.76 4.95 -5.62
N GLY A 158 16.99 4.48 -5.38
CA GLY A 158 18.19 5.29 -5.26
C GLY A 158 18.58 5.94 -6.58
N ASP A 159 18.54 5.19 -7.68
CA ASP A 159 18.86 5.67 -9.03
C ASP A 159 17.84 6.72 -9.50
N GLN A 160 16.58 6.61 -9.08
CA GLN A 160 15.55 7.65 -9.30
C GLN A 160 15.88 8.98 -8.57
N LYS A 161 16.77 8.96 -7.56
CA LYS A 161 17.10 10.16 -6.75
C LYS A 161 18.06 11.15 -7.39
N GLY A 162 18.54 10.91 -8.60
CA GLY A 162 19.18 11.96 -9.42
C GLY A 162 18.27 13.16 -9.73
N SER A 163 16.97 13.08 -9.43
CA SER A 163 15.97 14.10 -9.79
C SER A 163 15.07 14.60 -8.63
N PHE A 164 15.32 14.22 -7.37
CA PHE A 164 14.54 14.76 -6.25
C PHE A 164 15.21 16.01 -5.65
N SER A 165 14.56 17.17 -5.76
CA SER A 165 14.91 18.33 -4.95
C SER A 165 14.69 17.98 -3.48
N LEU A 166 15.79 17.82 -2.75
CA LEU A 166 15.78 17.66 -1.30
C LEU A 166 15.37 19.01 -0.70
N SER A 167 14.09 19.22 -0.46
CA SER A 167 13.68 20.19 0.56
C SER A 167 14.26 19.72 1.91
N PRO A 168 14.62 20.66 2.80
CA PRO A 168 15.35 20.35 4.03
C PRO A 168 14.59 19.28 4.83
N LEU A 169 15.32 18.22 5.18
CA LEU A 169 14.82 17.12 5.98
C LEU A 169 14.14 17.67 7.25
N PRO A 170 12.83 17.43 7.49
CA PRO A 170 12.30 17.59 8.82
C PRO A 170 13.10 16.65 9.75
N LYS A 171 13.46 17.17 10.92
CA LYS A 171 14.22 16.48 11.97
C LYS A 171 13.84 15.00 12.02
N VAL A 172 14.85 14.14 11.99
CA VAL A 172 14.76 12.67 11.99
C VAL A 172 13.55 12.19 12.79
N VAL A 173 12.48 11.83 12.08
CA VAL A 173 11.40 11.01 12.63
C VAL A 173 11.78 9.58 12.30
N SER A 174 12.28 8.88 13.33
CA SER A 174 12.42 7.43 13.30
C SER A 174 11.06 6.82 13.00
N LEU A 175 10.91 6.17 11.84
CA LEU A 175 9.76 5.34 11.54
C LEU A 175 9.99 3.99 12.22
N GLU A 176 9.64 3.86 13.49
CA GLU A 176 9.49 2.54 14.11
C GLU A 176 8.10 2.01 13.76
N LEU A 177 7.96 1.40 12.59
CA LEU A 177 6.79 0.56 12.31
C LEU A 177 6.87 -0.67 13.24
N PRO A 178 5.88 -0.91 14.12
CA PRO A 178 5.85 -2.10 14.95
C PRO A 178 5.40 -3.26 14.07
N LEU A 179 6.23 -4.29 13.95
CA LEU A 179 5.78 -5.60 13.51
C LEU A 179 6.78 -6.65 13.96
N GLU A 180 6.47 -7.21 15.13
CA GLU A 180 7.03 -8.48 15.58
C GLU A 180 6.77 -9.55 14.51
N ARG A 181 7.83 -10.31 14.24
CA ARG A 181 7.84 -11.45 13.34
C ARG A 181 7.19 -12.65 14.02
N SER A 182 6.28 -13.30 13.30
CA SER A 182 5.91 -14.73 13.28
C SER A 182 4.68 -14.79 12.37
N PHE A 183 4.68 -15.25 11.12
CA PHE A 183 5.24 -16.46 10.52
C PHE A 183 5.79 -16.18 9.10
#